data_AF-A0A960NQZ5-F1
#
_entry.id   AF-A0A960NQZ5-F1
#
_cell.length_a   1.000
_cell.length_b   1.000
_cell.length_c   1.000
_cell.angle_alpha   90.00
_cell.angle_beta   90.00
_cell.angle_gamma   90.00
#
_symmetry.space_group_name_H-M   'P 1'
#
loop_
_entity.id
_entity.type
_entity.pdbx_description
1 polymer ?
#
loop_
_entity_poly.entity_id
_entity_poly.type
_entity_poly.pdbx_seq_one_letter_code
_entity_poly.pdbx_strand_id
1 'polypeptide(L)'
;MNSTAATAARSRWVEAWPDALAFVGGLAVAWFARWQTTDLVWSLWLSSLVVGYAMILWSSTGMLREFAVGAGTDRTPGTLPGKLLVGSLIGGGSLMMIVFFTVHFGGFHFGHSVFLNQFFPVLPEAKTTHLWPGFETYAEVVKRYWIFLPVAFLAERAAFASKPAKPKDDGAVTAEAIAARKARNAQGDALFAPYKNVIRMHLLIFFFAGASFAKLDNFAIYAVVYAVYFFPWRLLKKRT
;
A
#
# COMPACT_ATOMS: atom_id res chain seq x y z
N MET A 1 -8.09 2.88 38.21
CA MET A 1 -7.69 2.77 36.79
C MET A 1 -7.19 4.14 36.34
N ASN A 2 -5.93 4.25 35.90
CA ASN A 2 -5.30 5.53 35.55
C ASN A 2 -5.95 6.18 34.31
N SER A 3 -6.30 7.48 34.40
CA SER A 3 -6.90 8.25 33.29
C SER A 3 -6.06 8.22 32.01
N THR A 4 -4.73 8.09 32.09
CA THR A 4 -3.84 7.98 30.93
C THR A 4 -4.04 6.69 30.15
N ALA A 5 -4.32 5.56 30.82
CA ALA A 5 -4.58 4.29 30.16
C ALA A 5 -5.94 4.29 29.44
N ALA A 6 -6.95 4.93 30.04
CA ALA A 6 -8.27 5.10 29.42
C ALA A 6 -8.21 5.99 28.18
N THR A 7 -7.46 7.10 28.22
CA THR A 7 -7.27 7.99 27.07
C THR A 7 -6.54 7.30 25.92
N ALA A 8 -5.49 6.53 26.22
CA ALA A 8 -4.73 5.76 25.23
C ALA A 8 -5.49 4.55 24.65
N ALA A 9 -6.50 4.03 25.37
CA ALA A 9 -7.41 3.04 24.83
C ALA A 9 -8.44 3.71 23.89
N ARG A 10 -9.00 4.86 24.30
CA ARG A 10 -9.98 5.61 23.51
C ARG A 10 -9.42 6.11 22.18
N SER A 11 -8.18 6.63 22.16
CA SER A 11 -7.54 7.07 20.90
C SER A 11 -7.34 5.90 19.92
N ARG A 12 -6.98 4.72 20.43
CA ARG A 12 -6.71 3.51 19.64
C ARG A 12 -7.95 2.98 18.94
N TRP A 13 -9.10 3.03 19.60
CA TRP A 13 -10.39 2.64 19.01
C TRP A 13 -10.86 3.66 17.97
N VAL A 14 -10.66 4.96 18.22
CA VAL A 14 -10.98 6.01 17.25
C VAL A 14 -10.11 5.90 15.99
N GLU A 15 -8.82 5.59 16.13
CA GLU A 15 -7.90 5.35 15.00
C GLU A 15 -8.24 4.06 14.22
N ALA A 16 -8.89 3.08 14.84
CA ALA A 16 -9.29 1.82 14.20
C ALA A 16 -10.61 1.93 13.44
N TRP A 17 -11.45 2.93 13.73
CA TRP A 17 -12.79 3.03 13.14
C TRP A 17 -12.80 3.12 11.61
N PRO A 18 -11.94 3.90 10.94
CA PRO A 18 -12.03 3.96 9.48
C PRO A 18 -11.50 2.69 8.80
N ASP A 19 -10.67 1.89 9.49
CA ASP A 19 -10.26 0.56 8.99
C ASP A 19 -11.43 -0.43 9.12
N ALA A 20 -12.20 -0.34 10.21
CA ALA A 20 -13.43 -1.11 10.38
C ALA A 20 -14.51 -0.71 9.36
N LEU A 21 -14.63 0.58 9.04
CA LEU A 21 -15.52 1.07 7.98
C LEU A 21 -15.08 0.56 6.60
N ALA A 22 -13.79 0.58 6.29
CA ALA A 22 -13.27 0.03 5.05
C ALA A 22 -13.52 -1.49 4.95
N PHE A 23 -13.36 -2.21 6.06
CA PHE A 23 -13.68 -3.64 6.17
C PHE A 23 -15.16 -3.93 5.87
N VAL A 24 -16.06 -3.27 6.59
CA VAL A 24 -17.52 -3.46 6.42
C VAL A 24 -17.97 -3.01 5.04
N GLY A 25 -17.45 -1.88 4.56
CA GLY A 25 -17.74 -1.36 3.22
C GLY A 25 -17.32 -2.33 2.12
N GLY A 26 -16.12 -2.91 2.22
CA GLY A 26 -15.64 -3.92 1.27
C GLY A 26 -16.53 -5.16 1.26
N LEU A 27 -16.89 -5.66 2.44
CA LEU A 27 -17.78 -6.82 2.58
C LEU A 27 -19.18 -6.54 2.03
N ALA A 28 -19.72 -5.35 2.28
CA ALA A 28 -21.03 -4.93 1.78
C ALA A 28 -21.06 -4.83 0.25
N VAL A 29 -20.00 -4.28 -0.37
CA VAL A 29 -19.87 -4.22 -1.83
C VAL A 29 -19.82 -5.63 -2.42
N ALA A 30 -18.96 -6.51 -1.87
CA ALA A 30 -18.84 -7.89 -2.34
C ALA A 30 -20.16 -8.66 -2.21
N TRP A 31 -20.86 -8.50 -1.08
CA TRP A 31 -22.17 -9.11 -0.84
C TRP A 31 -23.23 -8.61 -1.81
N PHE A 32 -23.37 -7.29 -1.96
CA PHE A 32 -24.38 -6.68 -2.83
C PHE A 32 -24.17 -7.06 -4.30
N ALA A 33 -22.91 -7.09 -4.74
CA ALA A 33 -22.55 -7.44 -6.11
C ALA A 33 -22.50 -8.96 -6.36
N ARG A 34 -22.82 -9.79 -5.35
CA ARG A 34 -22.78 -11.27 -5.40
C ARG A 34 -21.47 -11.82 -5.95
N TRP A 35 -20.38 -11.17 -5.57
CA TRP A 35 -19.03 -11.49 -6.04
C TRP A 35 -18.66 -12.93 -5.71
N GLN A 36 -17.99 -13.57 -6.67
CA GLN A 36 -17.34 -14.87 -6.57
C GLN A 36 -15.84 -14.70 -6.29
N THR A 37 -15.14 -15.79 -5.97
CA THR A 37 -13.72 -15.73 -5.62
C THR A 37 -12.90 -15.04 -6.70
N THR A 38 -13.24 -15.25 -7.98
CA THR A 38 -12.68 -14.53 -9.13
C THR A 38 -12.80 -13.01 -8.99
N ASP A 39 -13.99 -12.52 -8.65
CA ASP A 39 -14.23 -11.08 -8.50
C ASP A 39 -13.38 -10.50 -7.38
N LEU A 40 -13.22 -11.23 -6.27
CA LEU A 40 -12.39 -10.79 -5.15
C LEU A 40 -10.92 -10.70 -5.51
N VAL A 41 -10.35 -11.74 -6.12
CA VAL A 41 -8.91 -11.75 -6.43
C VAL A 41 -8.56 -10.67 -7.46
N TRP A 42 -9.43 -10.44 -8.44
CA TRP A 42 -9.25 -9.38 -9.44
C TRP A 42 -9.51 -7.98 -8.89
N SER A 43 -10.47 -7.80 -7.98
CA SER A 43 -10.67 -6.51 -7.31
C SER A 43 -9.48 -6.14 -6.42
N LEU A 44 -8.91 -7.12 -5.73
CA LEU A 44 -7.70 -6.94 -4.91
C LEU A 44 -6.48 -6.66 -5.79
N TRP A 45 -6.31 -7.36 -6.92
CA TRP A 45 -5.25 -7.09 -7.90
C TRP A 45 -5.37 -5.68 -8.49
N LEU A 46 -6.58 -5.25 -8.89
CA LEU A 46 -6.80 -3.90 -9.43
C LEU A 46 -6.49 -2.84 -8.36
N SER A 47 -6.93 -3.08 -7.14
CA SER A 47 -6.68 -2.17 -6.02
C SER A 47 -5.20 -2.09 -5.66
N SER A 48 -4.49 -3.22 -5.62
CA SER A 48 -3.06 -3.22 -5.36
C SER A 48 -2.33 -2.47 -6.45
N LEU A 49 -2.68 -2.68 -7.73
CA LEU A 49 -2.10 -1.95 -8.85
C LEU A 49 -2.32 -0.44 -8.73
N VAL A 50 -3.57 0.00 -8.62
CA VAL A 50 -3.92 1.43 -8.65
C VAL A 50 -3.47 2.15 -7.39
N VAL A 51 -3.86 1.64 -6.21
CA VAL A 51 -3.53 2.28 -4.93
C VAL A 51 -2.03 2.15 -4.63
N GLY A 52 -1.44 0.99 -4.93
CA GLY A 52 0.00 0.76 -4.79
C GLY A 52 0.82 1.69 -5.69
N TYR A 53 0.42 1.88 -6.95
CA TYR A 53 1.10 2.82 -7.84
C TYR A 53 0.93 4.27 -7.38
N ALA A 54 -0.26 4.66 -6.92
CA ALA A 54 -0.48 5.97 -6.32
C ALA A 54 0.43 6.19 -5.10
N MET A 55 0.65 5.18 -4.26
CA MET A 55 1.61 5.25 -3.14
C MET A 55 3.06 5.38 -3.60
N ILE A 56 3.46 4.71 -4.69
CA ILE A 56 4.80 4.87 -5.29
C ILE A 56 5.00 6.32 -5.75
N LEU A 57 4.03 6.89 -6.47
CA LEU A 57 4.08 8.29 -6.90
C LEU A 57 4.12 9.23 -5.69
N TRP A 58 3.26 8.98 -4.69
CA TRP A 58 3.17 9.79 -3.48
C TRP A 58 4.49 9.80 -2.69
N SER A 59 5.10 8.63 -2.49
CA SER A 59 6.34 8.48 -1.71
C SER A 59 7.56 8.96 -2.49
N SER A 60 7.67 8.63 -3.78
CA SER A 60 8.80 9.04 -4.63
C SER A 60 8.87 10.55 -4.83
N THR A 61 7.72 11.23 -4.85
CA THR A 61 7.67 12.71 -4.93
C THR A 61 7.68 13.40 -3.58
N GLY A 62 7.70 12.67 -2.46
CA GLY A 62 7.62 13.25 -1.11
C GLY A 62 8.72 14.26 -0.82
N MET A 63 9.98 13.88 -1.08
CA MET A 63 11.14 14.76 -0.89
C MET A 63 11.08 15.99 -1.81
N LEU A 64 10.60 15.82 -3.04
CA LEU A 64 10.43 16.92 -3.98
C LEU A 64 9.37 17.92 -3.48
N ARG A 65 8.23 17.43 -2.97
CA ARG A 65 7.18 18.29 -2.39
C ARG A 65 7.68 19.06 -1.18
N GLU A 66 8.38 18.38 -0.26
CA GLU A 66 8.97 19.03 0.93
C GLU A 66 10.00 20.10 0.55
N PHE A 67 10.87 19.79 -0.42
CA PHE A 67 11.84 20.74 -0.95
C PHE A 67 11.17 21.94 -1.61
N ALA A 68 10.15 21.73 -2.45
CA ALA A 68 9.43 22.79 -3.14
C ALA A 68 8.73 23.75 -2.16
N VAL A 69 8.07 23.22 -1.13
CA VAL A 69 7.46 24.02 -0.06
C VAL A 69 8.53 24.82 0.70
N GLY A 70 9.63 24.16 1.11
CA GLY A 70 10.72 24.81 1.81
C GLY A 70 11.36 25.94 0.99
N ALA A 71 11.69 25.66 -0.26
CA ALA A 71 12.31 26.62 -1.18
C ALA A 71 11.41 27.84 -1.47
N GLY A 72 10.09 27.64 -1.56
CA GLY A 72 9.13 28.72 -1.74
C GLY A 72 8.94 29.62 -0.50
N THR A 73 9.13 29.06 0.70
CA THR A 73 9.05 29.83 1.95
C THR A 73 10.34 30.53 2.34
N ASP A 74 11.49 30.05 1.86
CA ASP A 74 12.80 30.59 2.20
C ASP A 74 13.15 31.83 1.37
N ARG A 75 13.19 32.99 2.04
CA ARG A 75 13.51 34.30 1.44
C ARG A 75 14.99 34.70 1.52
N THR A 76 15.88 33.78 1.89
CA THR A 76 17.31 34.08 2.03
C THR A 76 17.95 34.47 0.67
N PRO A 77 18.46 35.70 0.50
CA PRO A 77 19.09 36.15 -0.75
C PRO A 77 20.36 35.35 -1.07
N GLY A 78 20.69 35.21 -2.35
CA GLY A 78 21.95 34.60 -2.81
C GLY A 78 21.99 33.06 -2.85
N THR A 79 20.91 32.37 -2.46
CA THR A 79 20.88 30.90 -2.36
C THR A 79 20.39 30.17 -3.63
N LEU A 80 20.01 30.92 -4.67
CA LEU A 80 19.31 30.36 -5.85
C LEU A 80 20.11 29.27 -6.59
N PRO A 81 21.41 29.42 -6.90
CA PRO A 81 22.15 28.36 -7.60
C PRO A 81 22.23 27.06 -6.79
N GLY A 82 22.38 27.16 -5.47
CA GLY A 82 22.39 26.00 -4.57
C GLY A 82 21.03 25.31 -4.51
N LYS A 83 19.94 26.09 -4.43
CA LYS A 83 18.56 25.56 -4.49
C LYS A 83 18.29 24.85 -5.82
N LEU A 84 18.74 25.41 -6.94
CA LEU A 84 18.59 24.77 -8.25
C LEU A 84 19.34 23.44 -8.32
N LEU A 85 20.62 23.41 -7.90
CA LEU A 85 21.41 22.18 -7.89
C LEU A 85 20.75 21.07 -7.04
N VAL A 86 20.38 21.40 -5.79
CA VAL A 86 19.75 20.44 -4.88
C VAL A 86 18.38 20.01 -5.43
N GLY A 87 17.58 20.95 -5.94
CA GLY A 87 16.29 20.66 -6.56
C GLY A 87 16.42 19.73 -7.77
N SER A 88 17.42 19.93 -8.63
CA SER A 88 17.70 19.06 -9.77
C SER A 88 18.12 17.66 -9.34
N LEU A 89 18.95 17.51 -8.31
CA LEU A 89 19.35 16.21 -7.78
C LEU A 89 18.14 15.45 -7.19
N ILE A 90 17.33 16.12 -6.38
CA ILE A 90 16.12 15.54 -5.80
C ILE A 90 15.11 15.17 -6.90
N GLY A 91 14.90 16.07 -7.86
CA GLY A 91 14.00 15.84 -9.00
C GLY A 91 14.45 14.67 -9.86
N GLY A 92 15.74 14.62 -10.22
CA GLY A 92 16.33 13.53 -10.99
C GLY A 92 16.23 12.19 -10.26
N GLY A 93 16.56 12.16 -8.97
CA GLY A 93 16.40 10.96 -8.13
C GLY A 93 14.94 10.50 -8.06
N SER A 94 14.00 11.43 -7.86
CA SER A 94 12.56 11.12 -7.81
C SER A 94 12.07 10.53 -9.14
N LEU A 95 12.48 11.10 -10.27
CA LEU A 95 12.13 10.61 -11.61
C LEU A 95 12.68 9.20 -11.86
N MET A 96 13.95 8.97 -11.50
CA MET A 96 14.58 7.65 -11.59
C MET A 96 13.80 6.61 -10.79
N MET A 97 13.42 6.92 -9.54
CA MET A 97 12.65 6.01 -8.68
C MET A 97 11.27 5.69 -9.28
N ILE A 98 10.58 6.69 -9.85
CA ILE A 98 9.30 6.48 -10.53
C ILE A 98 9.50 5.50 -11.69
N VAL A 99 10.44 5.77 -12.60
CA VAL A 99 10.68 4.91 -13.77
C VAL A 99 11.03 3.48 -13.36
N PHE A 100 11.97 3.32 -12.42
CA PHE A 100 12.37 2.01 -11.92
C PHE A 100 11.18 1.24 -11.34
N PHE A 101 10.40 1.87 -10.46
CA PHE A 101 9.26 1.22 -9.85
C PHE A 101 8.12 1.00 -10.83
N THR A 102 7.89 1.85 -11.83
CA THR A 102 6.89 1.59 -12.88
C THR A 102 7.20 0.28 -13.61
N VAL A 103 8.45 0.07 -14.03
CA VAL A 103 8.85 -1.16 -14.71
C VAL A 103 8.77 -2.36 -13.75
N HIS A 104 9.32 -2.24 -12.56
CA HIS A 104 9.37 -3.35 -11.60
C HIS A 104 7.98 -3.74 -11.07
N PHE A 105 7.21 -2.77 -10.59
CA PHE A 105 5.88 -2.96 -10.03
C PHE A 105 4.86 -3.35 -11.11
N GLY A 106 4.92 -2.70 -12.27
CA GLY A 106 4.07 -2.99 -13.41
C GLY A 106 4.35 -4.39 -13.98
N GLY A 107 5.62 -4.73 -14.19
CA GLY A 107 6.03 -6.08 -14.63
C GLY A 107 5.62 -7.17 -13.64
N PHE A 108 5.73 -6.90 -12.34
CA PHE A 108 5.25 -7.80 -11.31
C PHE A 108 3.72 -8.00 -11.37
N HIS A 109 2.94 -6.92 -11.48
CA HIS A 109 1.48 -7.01 -11.58
C HIS A 109 1.01 -7.68 -12.87
N PHE A 110 1.73 -7.48 -13.96
CA PHE A 110 1.51 -8.17 -15.22
C PHE A 110 1.78 -9.67 -15.09
N GLY A 111 2.91 -10.07 -14.51
CA GLY A 111 3.16 -11.49 -14.23
C GLY A 111 2.06 -12.10 -13.35
N HIS A 112 1.62 -11.36 -12.33
CA HIS A 112 0.54 -11.80 -11.46
C HIS A 112 -0.82 -11.90 -12.19
N SER A 113 -1.15 -11.00 -13.12
CA SER A 113 -2.39 -11.09 -13.90
C SER A 113 -2.41 -12.33 -14.82
N VAL A 114 -1.25 -12.76 -15.34
CA VAL A 114 -1.13 -14.04 -16.06
C VAL A 114 -1.54 -15.21 -15.17
N PHE A 115 -1.02 -15.28 -13.94
CA PHE A 115 -1.42 -16.32 -12.99
C PHE A 115 -2.92 -16.25 -12.67
N LEU A 116 -3.44 -15.06 -12.37
CA LEU A 116 -4.87 -14.89 -12.07
C LEU A 116 -5.75 -15.28 -13.26
N ASN A 117 -5.34 -14.98 -14.49
CA ASN A 117 -6.08 -15.36 -15.69
C ASN A 117 -6.15 -16.89 -15.86
N GLN A 118 -5.12 -17.62 -15.46
CA GLN A 118 -5.09 -19.08 -15.52
C GLN A 118 -6.01 -19.74 -14.48
N PHE A 119 -6.04 -19.23 -13.23
CA PHE A 119 -6.80 -19.85 -12.13
C PHE A 119 -8.21 -19.28 -11.95
N PHE A 120 -8.38 -18.00 -12.26
CA PHE A 120 -9.59 -17.22 -12.00
C PHE A 120 -9.91 -16.32 -13.22
N PRO A 121 -10.17 -16.87 -14.41
CA PRO A 121 -10.42 -16.06 -15.59
C PRO A 121 -11.68 -15.20 -15.44
N VAL A 122 -11.58 -13.90 -15.80
CA VAL A 122 -12.72 -12.94 -15.78
C VAL A 122 -13.59 -13.09 -17.01
N LEU A 123 -12.98 -13.45 -18.14
CA LEU A 123 -13.64 -13.69 -19.41
C LEU A 123 -13.84 -15.20 -19.63
N PRO A 124 -15.03 -15.64 -20.09
CA PRO A 124 -15.29 -17.06 -20.35
C PRO A 124 -14.33 -17.68 -21.36
N GLU A 125 -13.94 -16.92 -22.40
CA GLU A 125 -13.07 -17.39 -23.47
C GLU A 125 -11.60 -17.53 -23.03
N ALA A 126 -11.20 -16.88 -21.93
CA ALA A 126 -9.82 -16.94 -21.43
C ALA A 126 -9.40 -18.35 -20.97
N LYS A 127 -10.36 -19.26 -20.70
CA LYS A 127 -10.07 -20.65 -20.33
C LYS A 127 -9.48 -21.49 -21.48
N THR A 128 -9.69 -21.09 -22.73
CA THR A 128 -9.46 -22.00 -23.87
C THR A 128 -8.43 -21.52 -24.87
N THR A 129 -8.11 -20.22 -24.93
CA THR A 129 -7.33 -19.69 -26.08
C THR A 129 -6.11 -18.83 -25.75
N HIS A 130 -6.01 -18.19 -24.57
CA HIS A 130 -4.93 -17.23 -24.31
C HIS A 130 -4.31 -17.36 -22.91
N LEU A 131 -3.04 -17.77 -22.87
CA LEU A 131 -2.22 -17.75 -21.64
C LEU A 131 -2.00 -16.32 -21.11
N TRP A 132 -2.02 -15.34 -21.99
CA TRP A 132 -1.68 -13.95 -21.67
C TRP A 132 -2.95 -13.11 -21.66
N PRO A 133 -3.25 -12.37 -20.58
CA PRO A 133 -4.41 -11.48 -20.53
C PRO A 133 -4.23 -10.32 -21.51
N GLY A 134 -5.20 -10.17 -22.42
CA GLY A 134 -5.25 -9.08 -23.37
C GLY A 134 -5.89 -7.82 -22.80
N PHE A 135 -6.00 -6.80 -23.63
CA PHE A 135 -6.56 -5.50 -23.25
C PHE A 135 -8.02 -5.62 -22.78
N GLU A 136 -8.79 -6.47 -23.44
CA GLU A 136 -10.18 -6.78 -23.11
C GLU A 136 -10.34 -7.35 -21.69
N THR A 137 -9.39 -8.17 -21.24
CA THR A 137 -9.37 -8.68 -19.86
C THR A 137 -9.21 -7.53 -18.86
N TYR A 138 -8.26 -6.63 -19.09
CA TYR A 138 -8.02 -5.48 -18.21
C TYR A 138 -9.18 -4.47 -18.24
N ALA A 139 -9.75 -4.22 -19.41
CA ALA A 139 -10.92 -3.35 -19.55
C ALA A 139 -12.11 -3.89 -18.74
N GLU A 140 -12.34 -5.22 -18.79
CA GLU A 140 -13.41 -5.85 -18.02
C GLU A 140 -13.13 -5.81 -16.51
N VAL A 141 -11.89 -6.04 -16.08
CA VAL A 141 -11.47 -5.90 -14.68
C VAL A 141 -11.74 -4.49 -14.15
N VAL A 142 -11.33 -3.46 -14.90
CA VAL A 142 -11.59 -2.07 -14.52
C VAL A 142 -13.10 -1.82 -14.46
N LYS A 143 -13.85 -2.19 -15.51
CA LYS A 143 -15.29 -1.98 -15.59
C LYS A 143 -16.05 -2.63 -14.42
N ARG A 144 -15.69 -3.86 -14.04
CA ARG A 144 -16.38 -4.61 -12.96
C ARG A 144 -15.97 -4.16 -11.56
N TYR A 145 -14.69 -3.85 -11.35
CA TYR A 145 -14.13 -3.78 -10.00
C TYR A 145 -13.67 -2.39 -9.57
N TRP A 146 -13.75 -1.36 -10.42
CA TRP A 146 -13.34 0.00 -10.05
C TRP A 146 -14.09 0.56 -8.83
N ILE A 147 -15.34 0.12 -8.58
CA ILE A 147 -16.16 0.55 -7.43
C ILE A 147 -15.51 0.20 -6.08
N PHE A 148 -14.56 -0.73 -6.06
CA PHE A 148 -13.81 -1.10 -4.86
C PHE A 148 -12.65 -0.14 -4.56
N LEU A 149 -12.19 0.63 -5.54
CA LEU A 149 -11.03 1.53 -5.39
C LEU A 149 -11.21 2.57 -4.28
N PRO A 150 -12.37 3.25 -4.11
CA PRO A 150 -12.57 4.18 -3.00
C PRO A 150 -12.41 3.52 -1.63
N VAL A 151 -12.88 2.28 -1.47
CA VAL A 151 -12.72 1.50 -0.23
C VAL A 151 -11.25 1.19 0.01
N ALA A 152 -10.53 0.77 -1.04
CA ALA A 152 -9.09 0.49 -0.95
C ALA A 152 -8.27 1.74 -0.61
N PHE A 153 -8.56 2.90 -1.21
CA PHE A 153 -7.93 4.17 -0.86
C PHE A 153 -8.22 4.58 0.58
N LEU A 154 -9.45 4.37 1.07
CA LEU A 154 -9.80 4.66 2.46
C LEU A 154 -9.03 3.76 3.43
N ALA A 155 -8.89 2.47 3.10
CA ALA A 155 -8.11 1.52 3.90
C ALA A 155 -6.63 1.95 3.98
N GLU A 156 -6.05 2.39 2.87
CA GLU A 156 -4.63 2.76 2.76
C GLU A 156 -4.36 4.25 3.03
N ARG A 157 -5.35 5.04 3.47
CA ARG A 157 -5.23 6.50 3.68
C ARG A 157 -4.02 6.91 4.52
N ALA A 158 -3.62 6.07 5.49
CA ALA A 158 -2.49 6.36 6.38
C ALA A 158 -1.15 6.35 5.64
N ALA A 159 -1.03 5.59 4.54
CA ALA A 159 0.16 5.58 3.69
C ALA A 159 0.33 6.91 2.92
N PHE A 160 -0.77 7.63 2.69
CA PHE A 160 -0.79 8.95 2.07
C PHE A 160 -0.61 10.09 3.08
N ALA A 161 -0.59 9.81 4.38
CA ALA A 161 -0.32 10.83 5.38
C ALA A 161 1.14 11.29 5.28
N SER A 162 1.37 12.60 5.17
CA SER A 162 2.71 13.17 5.30
C SER A 162 3.26 12.82 6.68
N LYS A 163 4.44 12.19 6.73
CA LYS A 163 5.11 11.99 8.01
C LYS A 163 5.44 13.38 8.58
N PRO A 164 5.23 13.62 9.89
CA PRO A 164 5.64 14.88 10.48
C PRO A 164 7.12 15.11 10.19
N ALA A 165 7.46 16.34 9.78
CA ALA A 165 8.82 16.73 9.51
C ALA A 165 9.70 16.28 10.68
N LYS A 166 10.78 15.54 10.37
CA LYS A 166 11.74 15.17 11.41
C LYS A 166 12.16 16.46 12.13
N PRO A 167 12.21 16.48 13.47
CA PRO A 167 12.74 17.62 14.20
C PRO A 167 14.06 18.05 13.57
N LYS A 168 14.19 19.35 13.32
CA LYS A 168 15.37 19.92 12.67
C LYS A 168 16.59 19.45 13.46
N ASP A 169 17.45 18.69 12.82
CA ASP A 169 18.70 18.27 13.43
C ASP A 169 19.49 19.58 13.63
N ASP A 170 19.69 19.97 14.87
CA ASP A 170 20.35 21.23 15.26
C ASP A 170 21.85 21.25 14.88
N GLY A 171 22.34 20.19 14.24
CA GLY A 171 23.73 20.03 13.85
C GLY A 171 24.64 19.81 15.04
N ALA A 172 24.09 19.60 16.24
CA ALA A 172 24.88 19.36 17.43
C ALA A 172 25.70 18.08 17.26
N VAL A 173 27.02 18.20 17.41
CA VAL A 173 27.96 17.07 17.40
C VAL A 173 28.19 16.60 18.84
N THR A 174 27.12 16.52 19.63
CA THR A 174 27.18 15.98 20.99
C THR A 174 27.05 14.46 20.95
N ALA A 175 27.59 13.79 21.97
CA ALA A 175 27.48 12.34 22.10
C ALA A 175 26.01 11.90 22.16
N GLU A 176 25.13 12.65 22.85
CA GLU A 176 23.70 12.37 22.86
C GLU A 176 23.04 12.53 21.48
N ALA A 177 23.39 13.57 20.71
CA ALA A 177 22.82 13.80 19.38
C ALA A 177 23.23 12.71 18.39
N ILE A 178 24.49 12.27 18.44
CA ILE A 178 25.01 11.15 17.65
C ILE A 178 24.35 9.84 18.05
N ALA A 179 24.20 9.57 19.36
CA ALA A 179 23.53 8.38 19.87
C ALA A 179 22.04 8.35 19.47
N ALA A 180 21.34 9.48 19.58
CA ALA A 180 19.96 9.62 19.14
C ALA A 180 19.81 9.43 17.62
N ARG A 181 20.73 9.97 16.81
CA ARG A 181 20.74 9.80 15.34
C ARG A 181 21.04 8.35 14.95
N LYS A 182 21.97 7.69 15.65
CA LYS A 182 22.26 6.27 15.49
C LYS A 182 21.07 5.40 15.88
N ALA A 183 20.38 5.70 16.98
CA ALA A 183 19.16 4.99 17.38
C ALA A 183 18.00 5.17 16.37
N ARG A 184 17.82 6.38 15.81
CA ARG A 184 16.85 6.63 14.73
C ARG A 184 17.16 5.85 13.46
N ASN A 185 18.44 5.75 13.08
CA ASN A 185 18.88 5.04 11.88
C ASN A 185 19.01 3.52 12.09
N ALA A 186 19.19 3.07 13.34
CA ALA A 186 19.28 1.66 13.73
C ALA A 186 17.92 0.94 13.79
N GLN A 187 16.80 1.61 13.49
CA GLN A 187 15.55 0.95 13.12
C GLN A 187 15.73 0.24 11.76
N GLY A 188 16.52 -0.82 11.75
CA GLY A 188 16.91 -1.64 10.60
C GLY A 188 15.77 -2.45 9.97
N ASP A 189 14.52 -2.23 10.40
CA ASP A 189 13.35 -2.82 9.77
C ASP A 189 12.94 -2.06 8.49
N ALA A 190 13.49 -0.86 8.23
CA ALA A 190 13.11 -0.02 7.10
C ALA A 190 13.42 -0.63 5.72
N LEU A 191 14.50 -1.42 5.59
CA LEU A 191 14.86 -2.07 4.32
C LEU A 191 14.00 -3.29 4.01
N PHE A 192 13.60 -4.07 5.03
CA PHE A 192 12.82 -5.29 4.84
C PHE A 192 11.30 -5.10 5.01
N ALA A 193 10.85 -4.00 5.62
CA ALA A 193 9.43 -3.69 5.79
C ALA A 193 8.63 -3.74 4.47
N PRO A 194 9.12 -3.22 3.32
CA PRO A 194 8.41 -3.34 2.05
C PRO A 194 8.27 -4.80 1.61
N TYR A 195 9.34 -5.60 1.76
CA TYR A 195 9.37 -7.01 1.34
C TYR A 195 8.44 -7.90 2.17
N LYS A 196 8.31 -7.65 3.48
CA LYS A 196 7.40 -8.41 4.35
C LYS A 196 5.94 -8.32 3.88
N ASN A 197 5.49 -7.14 3.46
CA ASN A 197 4.14 -6.96 2.94
C ASN A 197 3.96 -7.66 1.58
N VAL A 198 4.95 -7.58 0.70
CA VAL A 198 4.92 -8.27 -0.60
C VAL A 198 4.82 -9.78 -0.41
N ILE A 199 5.70 -10.37 0.43
CA ILE A 199 5.70 -11.80 0.75
C ILE A 199 4.34 -12.24 1.30
N ARG A 200 3.77 -11.48 2.24
CA ARG A 200 2.44 -11.77 2.79
C ARG A 200 1.38 -11.88 1.70
N MET A 201 1.39 -10.96 0.73
CA MET A 201 0.41 -10.99 -0.36
C MET A 201 0.65 -12.13 -1.35
N HIS A 202 1.91 -12.53 -1.56
CA HIS A 202 2.25 -13.70 -2.38
C HIS A 202 1.79 -15.01 -1.74
N LEU A 203 2.00 -15.14 -0.43
CA LEU A 203 1.56 -16.32 0.31
C LEU A 203 0.04 -16.49 0.27
N LEU A 204 -0.73 -15.39 0.27
CA LEU A 204 -2.17 -15.45 0.08
C LEU A 204 -2.56 -15.97 -1.31
N ILE A 205 -1.87 -15.57 -2.36
CA ILE A 205 -2.12 -16.07 -3.73
C ILE A 205 -1.89 -17.59 -3.79
N PHE A 206 -0.80 -18.08 -3.20
CA PHE A 206 -0.56 -19.53 -3.09
C PHE A 206 -1.62 -20.24 -2.24
N PHE A 207 -2.06 -19.60 -1.14
CA PHE A 207 -3.17 -20.10 -0.34
C PHE A 207 -4.47 -20.21 -1.15
N PHE A 208 -4.82 -19.19 -1.95
CA PHE A 208 -5.99 -19.23 -2.83
C PHE A 208 -5.90 -20.32 -3.90
N ALA A 209 -4.73 -20.48 -4.51
CA ALA A 209 -4.49 -21.55 -5.49
C ALA A 209 -4.69 -22.93 -4.85
N GLY A 210 -4.14 -23.14 -3.65
CA GLY A 210 -4.32 -24.38 -2.88
C GLY A 210 -5.77 -24.60 -2.42
N ALA A 211 -6.45 -23.56 -1.92
CA ALA A 211 -7.83 -23.65 -1.46
C ALA A 211 -8.82 -23.92 -2.62
N SER A 212 -8.57 -23.31 -3.78
CA SER A 212 -9.31 -23.58 -5.03
C SER A 212 -9.11 -25.02 -5.49
N PHE A 213 -7.87 -25.53 -5.45
CA PHE A 213 -7.57 -26.93 -5.75
C PHE A 213 -8.27 -27.90 -4.79
N ALA A 214 -8.38 -27.53 -3.52
CA ALA A 214 -9.07 -28.30 -2.49
C ALA A 214 -10.61 -28.19 -2.53
N LYS A 215 -11.18 -27.41 -3.45
CA LYS A 215 -12.64 -27.14 -3.55
C LYS A 215 -13.27 -26.65 -2.24
N LEU A 216 -12.51 -25.93 -1.43
CA LEU A 216 -13.03 -25.37 -0.18
C LEU A 216 -14.06 -24.28 -0.49
N ASP A 217 -15.20 -24.32 0.20
CA ASP A 217 -16.34 -23.44 -0.05
C ASP A 217 -15.94 -21.95 0.01
N ASN A 218 -16.51 -21.18 -0.92
CA ASN A 218 -16.19 -19.77 -1.16
C ASN A 218 -16.17 -18.93 0.14
N PHE A 219 -17.13 -19.14 1.06
CA PHE A 219 -17.26 -18.31 2.26
C PHE A 219 -16.09 -18.41 3.25
N ALA A 220 -15.51 -19.60 3.45
CA ALA A 220 -14.37 -19.76 4.35
C ALA A 220 -13.14 -19.04 3.81
N ILE A 221 -12.94 -19.09 2.49
CA ILE A 221 -11.89 -18.36 1.78
C ILE A 221 -12.10 -16.85 1.93
N TYR A 222 -13.33 -16.35 1.73
CA TYR A 222 -13.68 -14.94 1.97
C TYR A 222 -13.32 -14.49 3.39
N ALA A 223 -13.76 -15.24 4.40
CA ALA A 223 -13.56 -14.89 5.80
C ALA A 223 -12.07 -14.82 6.17
N VAL A 224 -11.26 -15.79 5.72
CA VAL A 224 -9.82 -15.83 5.99
C VAL A 224 -9.12 -14.63 5.34
N VAL A 225 -9.43 -14.32 4.09
CA VAL A 225 -8.76 -13.23 3.36
C VAL A 225 -9.10 -11.89 3.97
N TYR A 226 -10.39 -11.67 4.26
CA TYR A 226 -10.85 -10.45 4.89
C TYR A 226 -10.25 -10.30 6.30
N ALA A 227 -10.16 -11.41 7.05
CA ALA A 227 -9.45 -11.40 8.33
C ALA A 227 -7.97 -11.05 8.15
N VAL A 228 -7.25 -11.66 7.20
CA VAL A 228 -5.83 -11.34 7.00
C VAL A 228 -5.64 -9.89 6.55
N TYR A 229 -6.40 -9.38 5.59
CA TYR A 229 -6.14 -8.06 5.01
C TYR A 229 -6.63 -6.90 5.88
N PHE A 230 -7.85 -7.01 6.38
CA PHE A 230 -8.57 -5.87 6.92
C PHE A 230 -8.80 -5.96 8.42
N PHE A 231 -8.63 -7.14 9.03
CA PHE A 231 -8.73 -7.23 10.48
C PHE A 231 -7.58 -6.43 11.11
N PRO A 232 -7.88 -5.56 12.10
CA PRO A 232 -6.88 -4.71 12.72
C PRO A 232 -6.06 -5.53 13.73
N TRP A 233 -5.20 -6.43 13.25
CA TRP A 233 -4.35 -7.32 14.06
C TRP A 233 -3.51 -6.58 15.12
N ARG A 234 -3.25 -5.28 14.89
CA ARG A 234 -2.63 -4.37 15.86
C ARG A 234 -3.41 -4.22 17.17
N LEU A 235 -4.71 -4.45 17.17
CA LEU A 235 -5.56 -4.42 18.37
C LEU A 235 -5.33 -5.66 19.26
N LEU A 236 -4.90 -6.79 18.68
CA LEU A 236 -4.64 -8.03 19.41
C LEU A 236 -3.19 -8.16 19.90
N LYS A 237 -2.27 -7.33 19.37
CA LYS A 237 -0.86 -7.37 19.77
C LYS A 237 -0.71 -6.74 21.17
N LYS A 238 -0.62 -7.58 22.21
CA LYS A 238 -0.12 -7.13 23.53
C LYS A 238 1.31 -6.61 23.33
N ARG A 239 1.60 -5.41 23.84
CA ARG A 239 3.00 -4.93 23.97
C ARG A 239 3.73 -5.91 24.88
N THR A 240 4.68 -6.65 24.33
CA THR A 240 5.86 -7.10 25.09
C THR A 240 6.92 -6.02 24.96
#